data_AF-A0A2S6U444-F1
#
_entry.id   AF-A0A2S6U444-F1
#
_cell.length_a   1.000
_cell.length_b   1.000
_cell.length_c   1.000
_cell.angle_alpha   90.00
_cell.angle_beta   90.00
_cell.angle_gamma   90.00
#
_symmetry.space_group_name_H-M   'P 1'
#
loop_
_entity.id
_entity.type
_entity.pdbx_description
1 polymer ?
#
loop_
_entity_poly.entity_id
_entity_poly.type
_entity_poly.pdbx_seq_one_letter_code
_entity_poly.pdbx_strand_id
1 'polypeptide(L)'
;MSKSPQKLTSVITYLEMTERPTSPSPPVPAMKIALFRAERPSCAFYRYLYNSIGKDWLWYERRQMDDEALATIIHDEQVEIYVLYAGGVPAGYSELDRRDGPGIELAYFGLMPEFINRGLGSFFLRWTIDQAWTHEPTRLWVHTCTEDHPNALPIYQRCGFTPYKQEPVEIDDPRESGLFEKPMNG
;
A
#
# COMPACT_ATOMS: atom_id res chain seq x y z
N MET A 1 -21.42 30.39 -4.42
CA MET A 1 -20.12 30.55 -3.73
C MET A 1 -19.63 29.15 -3.43
N SER A 2 -18.52 28.72 -4.04
CA SER A 2 -17.94 27.40 -3.73
C SER A 2 -17.37 27.47 -2.32
N LYS A 3 -17.82 26.59 -1.42
CA LYS A 3 -17.26 26.48 -0.06
C LYS A 3 -15.83 25.96 -0.21
N SER A 4 -14.86 26.58 0.47
CA SER A 4 -13.50 26.04 0.51
C SER A 4 -13.53 24.65 1.16
N PRO A 5 -12.77 23.68 0.64
CA PRO A 5 -12.75 22.33 1.19
C PRO A 5 -12.29 22.34 2.66
N GLN A 6 -12.88 21.47 3.47
CA GLN A 6 -12.45 21.25 4.85
C GLN A 6 -11.01 20.72 4.86
N LYS A 7 -10.17 21.20 5.78
CA LYS A 7 -8.80 20.72 5.98
C LYS A 7 -8.75 19.66 7.08
N LEU A 8 -7.91 18.64 6.89
CA LEU A 8 -7.54 17.65 7.90
C LEU A 8 -6.05 17.77 8.21
N THR A 9 -5.70 17.68 9.49
CA THR A 9 -4.31 17.51 9.91
C THR A 9 -4.02 16.02 9.97
N SER A 10 -3.13 15.55 9.10
CA SER A 10 -2.62 14.18 9.06
C SER A 10 -1.18 14.16 9.59
N VAL A 11 -0.79 13.15 10.37
CA VAL A 11 0.61 12.98 10.79
C VAL A 11 1.21 11.83 10.02
N ILE A 12 2.13 12.13 9.12
CA ILE A 12 2.88 11.13 8.36
C ILE A 12 4.05 10.65 9.21
N THR A 13 4.17 9.34 9.39
CA THR A 13 5.33 8.66 9.93
C THR A 13 6.07 7.98 8.80
N TYR A 14 7.33 8.37 8.59
CA TYR A 14 8.21 7.74 7.62
C TYR A 14 9.07 6.69 8.31
N LEU A 15 9.14 5.51 7.71
CA LEU A 15 9.95 4.41 8.18
C LEU A 15 10.89 3.92 7.09
N GLU A 16 12.03 3.38 7.52
CA GLU A 16 13.04 2.87 6.62
C GLU A 16 13.69 1.58 7.13
N MET A 17 14.34 0.90 6.20
CA MET A 17 15.12 -0.30 6.41
C MET A 17 16.32 -0.22 5.48
N THR A 18 17.52 -0.18 6.05
CA THR A 18 18.80 -0.07 5.30
C THR A 18 19.55 -1.39 5.21
N GLU A 19 19.04 -2.45 5.84
CA GLU A 19 19.59 -3.80 5.78
C GLU A 19 18.47 -4.82 5.61
N ARG A 20 18.75 -5.90 4.86
CA ARG A 20 17.79 -6.99 4.67
C ARG A 20 17.44 -7.65 6.01
N PRO A 21 16.14 -7.93 6.32
CA PRO A 21 15.76 -8.57 7.57
C PRO A 21 16.36 -9.98 7.69
N THR A 22 17.06 -10.22 8.80
CA THR A 22 17.62 -11.53 9.15
C THR A 22 16.69 -12.37 10.02
N SER A 23 15.61 -11.78 10.54
CA SER A 23 14.60 -12.50 11.31
C SER A 23 13.97 -13.63 10.47
N PRO A 24 13.53 -14.74 11.08
CA PRO A 24 12.82 -15.79 10.36
C PRO A 24 11.56 -15.24 9.66
N SER A 25 11.24 -15.76 8.48
CA SER A 25 9.98 -15.43 7.81
C SER A 25 8.79 -15.93 8.65
N PRO A 26 7.67 -15.19 8.69
CA PRO A 26 6.45 -15.67 9.30
C PRO A 26 6.01 -17.01 8.68
N PRO A 27 5.32 -17.87 9.43
CA PRO A 27 4.82 -19.13 8.90
C PRO A 27 3.85 -18.89 7.75
N VAL A 28 3.87 -19.79 6.76
CA VAL A 28 2.90 -19.75 5.65
C VAL A 28 1.49 -19.92 6.23
N PRO A 29 0.54 -19.03 5.91
CA PRO A 29 -0.84 -19.13 6.36
C PRO A 29 -1.47 -20.47 5.97
N ALA A 30 -2.28 -21.06 6.85
CA ALA A 30 -2.96 -22.34 6.63
C ALA A 30 -4.17 -22.22 5.67
N MET A 31 -3.93 -21.65 4.49
CA MET A 31 -4.91 -21.45 3.44
C MET A 31 -4.25 -21.60 2.07
N LYS A 32 -5.06 -21.87 1.04
CA LYS A 32 -4.56 -21.94 -0.35
C LYS A 32 -4.22 -20.52 -0.81
N ILE A 33 -2.94 -20.20 -0.87
CA ILE A 33 -2.43 -18.91 -1.33
C ILE A 33 -1.72 -19.02 -2.66
N ALA A 34 -1.69 -17.92 -3.40
CA ALA A 34 -0.78 -17.70 -4.51
C ALA A 34 -0.31 -16.24 -4.51
N LEU A 35 0.92 -16.00 -4.94
CA LEU A 35 1.51 -14.67 -5.06
C LEU A 35 1.97 -14.49 -6.49
N PHE A 36 1.47 -13.45 -7.15
CA PHE A 36 1.82 -13.14 -8.54
C PHE A 36 2.21 -11.67 -8.67
N ARG A 37 3.20 -11.40 -9.51
CA ARG A 37 3.35 -10.07 -10.09
C ARG A 37 2.21 -9.85 -11.07
N ALA A 38 1.48 -8.75 -10.90
CA ALA A 38 0.53 -8.27 -11.90
C ALA A 38 1.33 -7.48 -12.94
N GLU A 39 1.71 -8.14 -14.04
CA GLU A 39 2.41 -7.49 -15.14
C GLU A 39 1.41 -6.71 -15.99
N ARG A 40 1.65 -5.39 -16.14
CA ARG A 40 0.82 -4.48 -16.94
C ARG A 40 -0.70 -4.62 -16.66
N PRO A 41 -1.15 -4.49 -15.40
CA PRO A 41 -2.56 -4.67 -15.07
C PRO A 41 -3.42 -3.62 -15.77
N SER A 42 -4.68 -3.94 -16.06
CA SER A 42 -5.63 -2.91 -16.51
C SER A 42 -5.86 -1.88 -15.40
N CYS A 43 -6.13 -0.63 -15.78
CA CYS A 43 -6.48 0.41 -14.81
C CYS A 43 -7.68 0.00 -13.94
N ALA A 44 -8.67 -0.68 -14.54
CA ALA A 44 -9.83 -1.21 -13.80
C ALA A 44 -9.44 -2.24 -12.72
N PHE A 45 -8.53 -3.17 -13.01
CA PHE A 45 -8.08 -4.15 -12.02
C PHE A 45 -7.25 -3.50 -10.90
N TYR A 46 -6.33 -2.59 -11.26
CA TYR A 46 -5.58 -1.81 -10.26
C TYR A 46 -6.51 -1.01 -9.36
N ARG A 47 -7.49 -0.30 -9.94
CA ARG A 47 -8.48 0.48 -9.20
C ARG A 47 -9.34 -0.39 -8.29
N TYR A 48 -9.69 -1.61 -8.70
CA TYR A 48 -10.37 -2.56 -7.82
C TYR A 48 -9.55 -2.82 -6.56
N LEU A 49 -8.26 -3.16 -6.68
CA LEU A 49 -7.38 -3.41 -5.54
C LEU A 49 -7.21 -2.16 -4.66
N TYR A 50 -6.80 -1.05 -5.27
CA TYR A 50 -6.55 0.22 -4.58
C TYR A 50 -7.79 0.73 -3.86
N ASN A 51 -8.94 0.75 -4.55
CA ASN A 51 -10.16 1.31 -4.00
C ASN A 51 -10.75 0.44 -2.89
N SER A 52 -10.72 -0.88 -3.02
CA SER A 52 -11.28 -1.80 -2.04
C SER A 52 -10.48 -1.82 -0.74
N ILE A 53 -9.14 -1.73 -0.83
CA ILE A 53 -8.25 -1.77 0.33
C ILE A 53 -8.18 -0.40 1.01
N GLY A 54 -8.00 0.65 0.21
CA GLY A 54 -7.82 2.01 0.71
C GLY A 54 -9.11 2.75 1.08
N LYS A 55 -10.29 2.13 0.90
CA LYS A 55 -11.60 2.76 1.12
C LYS A 55 -11.72 3.41 2.50
N ASP A 56 -11.38 2.64 3.54
CA ASP A 56 -11.53 3.07 4.94
C ASP A 56 -10.35 3.91 5.44
N TRP A 57 -9.27 4.00 4.63
CA TRP A 57 -7.99 4.63 4.97
C TRP A 57 -7.71 5.88 4.13
N LEU A 58 -8.76 6.44 3.52
CA LEU A 58 -8.73 7.66 2.73
C LEU A 58 -7.73 7.67 1.56
N TRP A 59 -7.33 6.53 1.01
CA TRP A 59 -6.47 6.51 -0.18
C TRP A 59 -7.14 7.20 -1.36
N TYR A 60 -6.58 8.33 -1.82
CA TYR A 60 -7.22 9.22 -2.80
C TYR A 60 -6.35 9.57 -4.01
N GLU A 61 -5.04 9.47 -3.90
CA GLU A 61 -4.06 9.93 -4.88
C GLU A 61 -4.27 9.25 -6.23
N ARG A 62 -4.44 7.92 -6.25
CA ARG A 62 -4.70 7.17 -7.49
C ARG A 62 -6.14 7.33 -7.98
N ARG A 63 -7.07 7.77 -7.12
CA ARG A 63 -8.46 8.08 -7.52
C ARG A 63 -8.55 9.37 -8.31
N GLN A 64 -7.65 10.32 -8.05
CA GLN A 64 -7.59 11.62 -8.75
C GLN A 64 -7.01 11.51 -10.16
N MET A 65 -6.18 10.51 -10.41
CA MET A 65 -5.55 10.29 -11.71
C MET A 65 -6.57 9.78 -12.72
N ASP A 66 -6.52 10.30 -13.94
CA ASP A 66 -7.17 9.65 -15.07
C ASP A 66 -6.45 8.34 -15.46
N ASP A 67 -7.03 7.59 -16.39
CA ASP A 67 -6.49 6.28 -16.75
C ASP A 67 -5.15 6.35 -17.50
N GLU A 68 -4.85 7.45 -18.20
CA GLU A 68 -3.58 7.63 -18.93
C GLU A 68 -2.44 7.91 -17.94
N ALA A 69 -2.66 8.84 -17.01
CA ALA A 69 -1.73 9.15 -15.94
C ALA A 69 -1.51 7.92 -15.03
N LEU A 70 -2.58 7.19 -14.69
CA LEU A 70 -2.46 5.97 -13.90
C LEU A 70 -1.66 4.90 -14.64
N ALA A 71 -2.00 4.63 -15.92
CA ALA A 71 -1.31 3.63 -16.74
C ALA A 71 0.19 3.92 -16.87
N THR A 72 0.58 5.19 -17.00
CA THR A 72 1.98 5.61 -17.03
C THR A 72 2.76 5.10 -15.82
N ILE A 73 2.13 5.07 -14.64
CA ILE A 73 2.76 4.64 -13.39
C ILE A 73 2.72 3.12 -13.26
N ILE A 74 1.53 2.51 -13.37
CA ILE A 74 1.34 1.08 -13.10
C ILE A 74 1.95 0.17 -14.18
N HIS A 75 2.36 0.75 -15.33
CA HIS A 75 3.06 0.04 -16.41
C HIS A 75 4.55 0.40 -16.52
N ASP A 76 5.07 1.26 -15.64
CA ASP A 76 6.51 1.55 -15.58
C ASP A 76 7.28 0.27 -15.17
N GLU A 77 8.40 -0.02 -15.83
CA GLU A 77 9.20 -1.21 -15.56
C GLU A 77 9.83 -1.22 -14.16
N GLN A 78 9.97 -0.04 -13.54
CA GLN A 78 10.46 0.18 -12.18
C GLN A 78 9.35 0.15 -11.13
N VAL A 79 8.09 -0.06 -11.53
CA VAL A 79 6.96 -0.25 -10.63
C VAL A 79 6.55 -1.73 -10.64
N GLU A 80 6.48 -2.32 -9.45
CA GLU A 80 6.16 -3.73 -9.26
C GLU A 80 4.92 -3.89 -8.39
N ILE A 81 3.84 -4.34 -9.02
CA ILE A 81 2.57 -4.62 -8.35
C ILE A 81 2.50 -6.11 -8.09
N TYR A 82 2.39 -6.50 -6.82
CA TYR A 82 2.23 -7.88 -6.41
C TYR A 82 0.86 -8.09 -5.78
N VAL A 83 0.20 -9.19 -6.14
CA VAL A 83 -1.12 -9.54 -5.65
C VAL A 83 -1.05 -10.86 -4.90
N LEU A 84 -1.49 -10.82 -3.64
CA LEU A 84 -1.77 -12.00 -2.84
C LEU A 84 -3.17 -12.50 -3.19
N TYR A 85 -3.27 -13.77 -3.58
CA TYR A 85 -4.54 -14.47 -3.74
C TYR A 85 -4.72 -15.46 -2.58
N ALA A 86 -5.95 -15.58 -2.09
CA ALA A 86 -6.33 -16.61 -1.13
C ALA A 86 -7.67 -17.23 -1.52
N GLY A 87 -7.70 -18.56 -1.67
CA GLY A 87 -8.91 -19.26 -2.12
C GLY A 87 -9.36 -18.91 -3.55
N GLY A 88 -8.45 -18.37 -4.37
CA GLY A 88 -8.72 -18.01 -5.77
C GLY A 88 -9.19 -16.57 -6.00
N VAL A 89 -9.32 -15.76 -4.96
CA VAL A 89 -9.67 -14.33 -5.07
C VAL A 89 -8.53 -13.44 -4.56
N PRO A 90 -8.39 -12.20 -5.05
CA PRO A 90 -7.44 -11.24 -4.51
C PRO A 90 -7.70 -10.98 -3.02
N ALA A 91 -6.67 -11.16 -2.20
CA ALA A 91 -6.71 -11.01 -0.75
C ALA A 91 -5.89 -9.80 -0.26
N GLY A 92 -4.98 -9.29 -1.09
CA GLY A 92 -4.18 -8.09 -0.82
C GLY A 92 -3.29 -7.73 -2.00
N TYR A 93 -2.71 -6.53 -1.96
CA TYR A 93 -1.66 -6.16 -2.91
C TYR A 93 -0.58 -5.29 -2.27
N SER A 94 0.55 -5.23 -2.95
CA SER A 94 1.64 -4.32 -2.64
C SER A 94 2.18 -3.67 -3.91
N GLU A 95 2.66 -2.44 -3.81
CA GLU A 95 3.31 -1.70 -4.88
C GLU A 95 4.70 -1.29 -4.43
N LEU A 96 5.72 -1.77 -5.12
CA LEU A 96 7.09 -1.31 -4.97
C LEU A 96 7.40 -0.32 -6.08
N ASP A 97 7.92 0.85 -5.72
CA ASP A 97 8.32 1.90 -6.65
C ASP A 97 9.82 2.15 -6.55
N ARG A 98 10.55 1.93 -7.66
CA ARG A 98 12.00 2.08 -7.74
C ARG A 98 12.44 3.30 -8.56
N ARG A 99 11.50 4.19 -8.92
CA ARG A 99 11.76 5.27 -9.89
C ARG A 99 12.67 6.39 -9.37
N ASP A 100 12.68 6.63 -8.06
CA ASP A 100 13.31 7.82 -7.45
C ASP A 100 14.74 7.61 -6.90
N GLY A 101 15.47 6.58 -7.36
CA GLY A 101 16.91 6.41 -7.09
C GLY A 101 17.28 5.07 -6.45
N PRO A 102 18.41 4.96 -5.72
CA PRO A 102 18.94 3.67 -5.28
C PRO A 102 18.12 3.01 -4.15
N GLY A 103 17.07 3.68 -3.68
CA GLY A 103 16.11 3.14 -2.72
C GLY A 103 14.81 2.71 -3.38
N ILE A 104 14.00 1.95 -2.65
CA ILE A 104 12.70 1.46 -3.09
C ILE A 104 11.65 1.94 -2.10
N GLU A 105 10.55 2.48 -2.61
CA GLU A 105 9.37 2.78 -1.81
C GLU A 105 8.41 1.60 -1.83
N LEU A 106 7.90 1.19 -0.67
CA LEU A 106 6.67 0.41 -0.57
C LEU A 106 5.50 1.41 -0.60
N ALA A 107 5.10 1.82 -1.81
CA ALA A 107 4.15 2.92 -2.02
C ALA A 107 2.74 2.58 -1.52
N TYR A 108 2.31 1.33 -1.74
CA TYR A 108 1.03 0.84 -1.24
C TYR A 108 1.17 -0.58 -0.72
N PHE A 109 0.50 -0.87 0.39
CA PHE A 109 0.41 -2.21 0.95
C PHE A 109 -0.90 -2.37 1.70
N GLY A 110 -1.62 -3.46 1.45
CA GLY A 110 -2.77 -3.79 2.27
C GLY A 110 -3.45 -5.08 1.89
N LEU A 111 -4.43 -5.44 2.73
CA LEU A 111 -5.28 -6.62 2.56
C LEU A 111 -6.71 -6.17 2.34
N MET A 112 -7.46 -6.94 1.56
CA MET A 112 -8.90 -6.78 1.46
C MET A 112 -9.52 -6.98 2.86
N PRO A 113 -10.57 -6.20 3.23
CA PRO A 113 -11.13 -6.21 4.58
C PRO A 113 -11.46 -7.60 5.14
N GLU A 114 -12.01 -8.48 4.32
CA GLU A 114 -12.40 -9.83 4.69
C GLU A 114 -11.22 -10.77 5.00
N PHE A 115 -9.99 -10.41 4.62
CA PHE A 115 -8.75 -11.17 4.83
C PHE A 115 -7.89 -10.64 5.99
N ILE A 116 -8.28 -9.54 6.63
CA ILE A 116 -7.61 -8.98 7.81
C ILE A 116 -7.73 -9.95 9.01
N ASN A 117 -6.72 -9.95 9.89
CA ASN A 117 -6.63 -10.81 11.08
C ASN A 117 -6.60 -12.33 10.81
N ARG A 118 -6.21 -12.75 9.59
CA ARG A 118 -6.06 -14.16 9.21
C ARG A 118 -4.61 -14.64 9.09
N GLY A 119 -3.65 -13.88 9.64
CA GLY A 119 -2.21 -14.18 9.55
C GLY A 119 -1.55 -13.85 8.19
N LEU A 120 -2.31 -13.32 7.23
CA LEU A 120 -1.80 -12.99 5.88
C LEU A 120 -0.90 -11.75 5.86
N GLY A 121 -1.17 -10.75 6.71
CA GLY A 121 -0.52 -9.44 6.60
C GLY A 121 0.98 -9.48 6.83
N SER A 122 1.41 -10.12 7.92
CA SER A 122 2.84 -10.23 8.24
C SER A 122 3.58 -11.11 7.24
N PHE A 123 2.95 -12.22 6.83
CA PHE A 123 3.49 -13.10 5.81
C PHE A 123 3.69 -12.36 4.48
N PHE A 124 2.66 -11.66 4.01
CA PHE A 124 2.71 -10.96 2.73
C PHE A 124 3.68 -9.77 2.78
N LEU A 125 3.66 -8.97 3.85
CA LEU A 125 4.62 -7.88 4.01
C LEU A 125 6.05 -8.40 3.99
N ARG A 126 6.35 -9.48 4.72
CA ARG A 126 7.68 -10.09 4.69
C ARG A 126 8.05 -10.55 3.27
N TRP A 127 7.13 -11.21 2.58
CA TRP A 127 7.36 -11.64 1.20
C TRP A 127 7.65 -10.45 0.27
N THR A 128 6.88 -9.36 0.37
CA THR A 128 7.09 -8.12 -0.40
C THR A 128 8.45 -7.49 -0.09
N ILE A 129 8.86 -7.44 1.18
CA ILE A 129 10.19 -6.99 1.58
C ILE A 129 11.27 -7.85 0.93
N ASP A 130 11.12 -9.18 0.97
CA ASP A 130 12.07 -10.08 0.33
C ASP A 130 12.15 -9.88 -1.20
N GLN A 131 11.04 -9.52 -1.87
CA GLN A 131 11.07 -9.12 -3.29
C GLN A 131 11.86 -7.81 -3.50
N ALA A 132 11.61 -6.78 -2.69
CA ALA A 132 12.33 -5.52 -2.78
C ALA A 132 13.85 -5.72 -2.65
N TRP A 133 14.28 -6.56 -1.70
CA TRP A 133 15.70 -6.85 -1.48
C TRP A 133 16.36 -7.70 -2.57
N THR A 134 15.62 -8.26 -3.53
CA THR A 134 16.24 -8.88 -4.72
C THR A 134 16.95 -7.88 -5.63
N HIS A 135 16.60 -6.60 -5.52
CA HIS A 135 17.24 -5.49 -6.25
C HIS A 135 18.42 -4.88 -5.50
N GLU A 136 18.79 -5.42 -4.34
CA GLU A 136 19.89 -4.91 -3.50
C GLU A 136 19.83 -3.38 -3.27
N PRO A 137 18.67 -2.83 -2.85
CA PRO A 137 18.53 -1.39 -2.68
C PRO A 137 19.40 -0.89 -1.54
N THR A 138 19.83 0.38 -1.60
CA THR A 138 20.50 1.01 -0.45
C THR A 138 19.53 1.24 0.71
N ARG A 139 18.23 1.23 0.43
CA ARG A 139 17.15 1.54 1.37
C ARG A 139 15.81 1.05 0.85
N LEU A 140 15.02 0.39 1.70
CA LEU A 140 13.59 0.20 1.51
C LEU A 140 12.86 1.12 2.49
N TRP A 141 11.90 1.91 2.01
CA TRP A 141 11.18 2.87 2.84
C TRP A 141 9.67 2.83 2.58
N VAL A 142 8.92 3.31 3.56
CA VAL A 142 7.46 3.40 3.53
C VAL A 142 7.04 4.61 4.34
N HIS A 143 5.90 5.18 4.02
CA HIS A 143 5.25 6.14 4.88
C HIS A 143 3.85 5.62 5.24
N THR A 144 3.40 5.96 6.45
CA THR A 144 2.05 5.68 6.92
C THR A 144 1.53 6.92 7.64
N CYS A 145 0.23 7.12 7.68
CA CYS A 145 -0.38 8.29 8.31
C CYS A 145 -1.37 7.94 9.43
N THR A 146 -1.91 8.96 10.09
CA THR A 146 -2.93 8.83 11.15
C THR A 146 -4.24 8.23 10.65
N GLU A 147 -4.49 8.29 9.35
CA GLU A 147 -5.69 7.78 8.69
C GLU A 147 -5.53 6.34 8.21
N ASP A 148 -4.31 5.78 8.21
CA ASP A 148 -4.08 4.39 7.85
C ASP A 148 -4.61 3.41 8.90
N HIS A 149 -4.64 2.12 8.53
CA HIS A 149 -5.02 1.06 9.44
C HIS A 149 -4.21 1.15 10.75
N PRO A 150 -4.85 1.06 11.94
CA PRO A 150 -4.15 1.08 13.24
C PRO A 150 -3.02 0.06 13.43
N ASN A 151 -2.95 -0.95 12.55
CA ASN A 151 -1.93 -2.00 12.58
C ASN A 151 -0.75 -1.72 11.63
N ALA A 152 -0.78 -0.66 10.82
CA ALA A 152 0.23 -0.33 9.83
C ALA A 152 1.60 -0.08 10.49
N LEU A 153 1.68 0.91 11.39
CA LEU A 153 2.94 1.21 12.09
C LEU A 153 3.49 -0.01 12.88
N PRO A 154 2.70 -0.72 13.71
CA PRO A 154 3.18 -1.91 14.41
C PRO A 154 3.65 -3.04 13.50
N ILE A 155 3.01 -3.26 12.34
CA ILE A 155 3.38 -4.36 11.44
C ILE A 155 4.69 -4.05 10.71
N TYR A 156 4.91 -2.81 10.27
CA TYR A 156 6.16 -2.40 9.64
C TYR A 156 7.34 -2.56 10.61
N GLN A 157 7.18 -2.10 11.86
CA GLN A 157 8.22 -2.24 12.88
C GLN A 157 8.56 -3.70 13.17
N ARG A 158 7.56 -4.57 13.28
CA ARG A 158 7.77 -6.02 13.49
C ARG A 158 8.51 -6.67 12.31
N CYS A 159 8.36 -6.14 11.11
CA CYS A 159 9.04 -6.60 9.91
C CYS A 159 10.44 -5.98 9.71
N GLY A 160 10.88 -5.10 10.61
CA GLY A 160 12.25 -4.56 10.63
C GLY A 160 12.39 -3.11 10.17
N PHE A 161 11.28 -2.43 9.85
CA PHE A 161 11.32 -0.99 9.56
C PHE A 161 11.52 -0.17 10.84
N THR A 162 12.28 0.92 10.76
CA THR A 162 12.51 1.86 11.86
C THR A 162 11.98 3.24 11.48
N PRO A 163 11.14 3.87 12.32
CA PRO A 163 10.72 5.26 12.09
C PRO A 163 11.91 6.21 12.15
N TYR A 164 12.02 7.13 11.20
CA TYR A 164 13.11 8.12 11.15
C TYR A 164 12.63 9.58 11.04
N LYS A 165 11.37 9.79 10.62
CA LYS A 165 10.76 11.14 10.52
C LYS A 165 9.27 11.06 10.84
N GLN A 166 8.75 12.08 11.51
CA GLN A 166 7.32 12.37 11.60
C GLN A 166 7.05 13.81 11.18
N GLU A 167 5.95 14.03 10.48
CA GLU A 167 5.60 15.34 9.94
C GLU A 167 4.08 15.54 9.92
N PRO A 168 3.56 16.60 10.56
CA PRO A 168 2.18 17.00 10.36
C PRO A 168 2.02 17.66 8.99
N VAL A 169 1.00 17.25 8.25
CA VAL A 169 0.61 17.84 6.96
C VAL A 169 -0.86 18.26 7.01
N GLU A 170 -1.17 19.36 6.34
CA GLU A 170 -2.56 19.77 6.09
C GLU A 170 -2.98 19.31 4.71
N ILE A 171 -3.98 18.43 4.65
CA ILE A 171 -4.57 17.95 3.40
C ILE A 171 -6.01 18.47 3.26
N ASP A 172 -6.46 18.65 2.03
CA ASP A 172 -7.90 18.78 1.76
C ASP A 172 -8.58 17.47 2.14
N ASP A 173 -9.72 17.54 2.82
CA ASP A 173 -10.48 16.36 3.22
C ASP A 173 -10.88 15.57 1.97
N PRO A 174 -10.29 14.39 1.73
CA PRO A 174 -10.53 13.65 0.51
C PRO A 174 -12.00 13.24 0.36
N ARG A 175 -12.76 13.18 1.47
CA ARG A 175 -14.18 12.82 1.46
C ARG A 175 -15.06 13.86 0.75
N GLU A 176 -14.60 15.12 0.66
CA GLU A 176 -15.33 16.18 -0.04
C GLU A 176 -15.08 16.20 -1.56
N SER A 177 -14.10 15.42 -2.05
CA SER A 177 -13.70 15.40 -3.47
C SER A 177 -14.69 14.71 -4.41
N GLY A 178 -15.65 13.94 -3.88
CA GLY A 178 -16.52 13.07 -4.67
C GLY A 178 -15.86 11.82 -5.25
N LEU A 179 -14.59 11.55 -4.91
CA LEU A 179 -13.82 10.40 -5.38
C LEU A 179 -14.11 9.09 -4.63
N PHE A 180 -14.76 9.19 -3.48
CA PHE A 180 -15.16 8.05 -2.67
C PHE A 180 -16.57 7.64 -3.03
N GLU A 181 -16.79 6.34 -3.17
CA GLU A 181 -18.15 5.81 -3.32
C GLU A 181 -18.99 6.23 -2.12
N LYS A 182 -20.14 6.84 -2.39
CA LYS A 182 -21.13 7.07 -1.34
C LYS A 182 -21.58 5.70 -0.80
N PRO A 183 -21.74 5.52 0.51
CA PRO A 183 -22.33 4.29 1.03
C PRO A 183 -23.66 4.07 0.30
N MET A 184 -23.84 2.91 -0.33
CA MET A 184 -25.15 2.52 -0.82
C MET A 184 -26.05 2.45 0.41
N ASN A 185 -26.98 3.40 0.53
CA ASN A 185 -28.05 3.29 1.51
C ASN A 185 -28.78 1.98 1.19
N GLY A 186 -28.66 1.01 2.08
CA GLY A 186 -29.50 -0.20 2.08
C GLY A 186 -30.92 0.12 2.46
#